data_AF-A0A023H3D0-F1
#
_entry.id   AF-A0A023H3D0-F1
#
_cell.length_a   1.000
_cell.length_b   1.000
_cell.length_c   1.000
_cell.angle_alpha   90.00
_cell.angle_beta   90.00
_cell.angle_gamma   90.00
#
_symmetry.space_group_name_H-M   'P 1'
#
loop_
_entity.id
_entity.type
_entity.pdbx_description
1 polymer ?
#
loop_
_entity_poly.entity_id
_entity_poly.type
_entity_poly.pdbx_seq_one_letter_code
_entity_poly.pdbx_strand_id
1 'polypeptide(L)'
;CPFAAHIRKTNPRSDLGNNLGKNRIIRRGIPYGPEVTYEEKSTQKTLHDRGLLFVSYQSNIEKGFQFIQQSWANNQNFIFNKVVDGKTVAPGFDPIIGQNPDDVSRSMIGAFTTDQLKPLNLGSPEWVISRGGEYFF
;
A
#
# COMPACT_ATOMS: atom_id res chain seq x y z
N CYS A 1 -5.84 8.97 -11.50
CA CYS A 1 -5.05 8.31 -10.44
C CYS A 1 -5.99 7.41 -9.63
N PRO A 2 -5.73 6.09 -9.51
CA PRO A 2 -6.58 5.17 -8.77
C PRO A 2 -6.76 5.60 -7.30
N PHE A 3 -7.93 5.32 -6.70
CA PHE A 3 -8.17 5.61 -5.28
C PHE A 3 -7.28 4.77 -4.35
N ALA A 4 -6.99 3.53 -4.75
CA ALA A 4 -6.11 2.62 -4.01
C ALA A 4 -4.61 2.81 -4.31
N ALA A 5 -4.22 3.83 -5.08
CA ALA A 5 -2.81 4.10 -5.34
C ALA A 5 -2.02 4.34 -4.04
N HIS A 6 -0.81 3.79 -3.96
CA HIS A 6 -0.02 3.78 -2.71
C HIS A 6 0.12 5.15 -2.03
N ILE A 7 0.52 6.16 -2.81
CA ILE A 7 0.69 7.53 -2.28
C ILE A 7 -0.63 8.19 -1.85
N ARG A 8 -1.76 7.72 -2.38
CA ARG A 8 -3.09 8.25 -2.11
C ARG A 8 -3.72 7.57 -0.90
N LYS A 9 -3.46 6.25 -0.74
CA LYS A 9 -3.76 5.49 0.48
C LYS A 9 -2.99 6.04 1.68
N THR A 10 -1.69 6.30 1.52
CA THR A 10 -0.82 6.74 2.63
C THR A 10 -0.83 8.25 2.89
N ASN A 11 -1.29 9.05 1.92
CA ASN A 11 -1.57 10.47 2.09
C ASN A 11 -2.75 10.90 1.19
N PRO A 12 -3.99 10.84 1.71
CA PRO A 12 -5.22 11.09 0.93
C PRO A 12 -5.39 12.53 0.43
N ARG A 13 -4.61 13.49 0.93
CA ARG A 13 -4.70 14.92 0.59
C ARG A 13 -6.16 15.43 0.63
N SER A 14 -6.65 15.99 -0.46
CA SER A 14 -8.01 16.53 -0.59
C SER A 14 -9.11 15.51 -0.38
N ASP A 15 -8.83 14.19 -0.46
CA ASP A 15 -9.86 13.16 -0.26
C ASP A 15 -10.42 13.11 1.17
N LEU A 16 -9.67 13.62 2.16
CA LEU A 16 -10.13 13.76 3.55
C LEU A 16 -10.18 15.23 4.01
N GLY A 17 -10.09 16.19 3.09
CA GLY A 17 -10.03 17.62 3.40
C GLY A 17 -8.85 18.01 4.31
N ASN A 18 -9.03 19.01 5.17
CA ASN A 18 -7.97 19.57 6.02
C ASN A 18 -7.63 18.73 7.27
N ASN A 19 -8.25 17.56 7.47
CA ASN A 19 -8.12 16.77 8.72
C ASN A 19 -6.90 15.83 8.80
N LEU A 20 -5.96 15.91 7.86
CA LEU A 20 -4.84 14.96 7.76
C LEU A 20 -3.65 15.23 8.69
N GLY A 21 -3.63 16.35 9.43
CA GLY A 21 -2.46 16.76 10.21
C GLY A 21 -1.96 15.70 11.21
N LYS A 22 -2.86 14.83 11.70
CA LYS A 22 -2.55 13.82 12.72
C LYS A 22 -1.98 12.51 12.18
N ASN A 23 -2.20 12.20 10.89
CA ASN A 23 -1.77 10.94 10.26
C ASN A 23 -0.61 11.16 9.29
N ARG A 24 0.41 11.90 9.74
CA ARG A 24 1.60 12.23 8.95
C ARG A 24 2.83 11.57 9.56
N ILE A 25 3.70 11.11 8.67
CA ILE A 25 4.98 10.49 9.02
C ILE A 25 6.11 11.14 8.20
N ILE A 26 7.29 11.25 8.80
CA ILE A 26 8.54 11.54 8.09
C ILE A 26 9.22 10.21 7.80
N ARG A 27 9.57 9.94 6.55
CA ARG A 27 10.20 8.67 6.14
C ARG A 27 11.71 8.83 5.95
N ARG A 28 12.50 7.89 6.46
CA ARG A 28 13.97 7.82 6.29
C ARG A 28 14.40 6.39 5.92
N GLY A 29 13.67 5.79 4.98
CA GLY A 29 13.99 4.44 4.51
C GLY A 29 15.21 4.41 3.59
N ILE A 30 15.93 3.29 3.59
CA ILE A 30 17.08 3.03 2.71
C ILE A 30 16.93 1.64 2.07
N PRO A 31 17.17 1.50 0.75
CA PRO A 31 17.18 0.18 0.11
C PRO A 31 18.29 -0.72 0.65
N TYR A 32 18.09 -2.04 0.59
CA TYR A 32 19.12 -3.04 0.89
C TYR A 32 19.08 -4.19 -0.13
N GLY A 33 20.19 -4.94 -0.17
CA GLY A 33 20.36 -6.07 -1.07
C GLY A 33 20.96 -5.68 -2.43
N PRO A 34 21.32 -6.67 -3.26
CA PRO A 34 21.89 -6.42 -4.58
C PRO A 34 20.80 -6.03 -5.59
N GLU A 35 21.24 -5.47 -6.72
CA GLU A 35 20.40 -5.30 -7.91
C GLU A 35 19.84 -6.64 -8.41
N VAL A 36 18.81 -6.58 -9.26
CA VAL A 36 18.22 -7.76 -9.89
C VAL A 36 19.22 -8.37 -10.88
N THR A 37 19.50 -9.67 -10.76
CA THR A 37 20.41 -10.37 -11.67
C THR A 37 19.74 -10.73 -13.00
N TYR A 38 20.55 -11.10 -14.01
CA TYR A 38 20.02 -11.58 -15.27
C TYR A 38 19.18 -12.87 -15.10
N GLU A 39 19.62 -13.79 -14.24
CA GLU A 39 18.91 -15.04 -13.94
C GLU A 39 17.55 -14.78 -13.29
N GLU A 40 17.48 -13.89 -12.30
CA GLU A 40 16.22 -13.49 -11.67
C GLU A 40 15.24 -12.88 -12.69
N LYS A 41 15.75 -12.03 -13.59
CA LYS A 41 14.96 -11.44 -14.67
C LYS A 41 14.45 -12.50 -15.65
N SER A 42 15.30 -13.45 -16.06
CA SER A 42 14.92 -14.49 -17.03
C SER A 42 13.94 -15.51 -16.44
N THR A 43 14.07 -15.82 -15.15
CA THR A 43 13.21 -16.80 -14.45
C THR A 43 11.96 -16.16 -13.85
N GLN A 44 11.89 -14.82 -13.82
CA GLN A 44 10.84 -14.05 -13.16
C GLN A 44 10.67 -14.43 -11.67
N LYS A 45 11.78 -14.77 -11.02
CA LYS A 45 11.81 -15.20 -9.61
C LYS A 45 12.88 -14.43 -8.85
N THR A 46 12.58 -14.12 -7.60
CA THR A 46 13.54 -13.54 -6.66
C THR A 46 14.42 -14.66 -6.10
N LEU A 47 15.73 -14.52 -6.22
CA LEU A 47 16.75 -15.45 -5.72
C LEU A 47 17.60 -14.82 -4.61
N HIS A 48 17.75 -13.50 -4.62
CA HIS A 48 18.48 -12.76 -3.58
C HIS A 48 17.54 -11.85 -2.77
N ASP A 49 17.79 -11.77 -1.46
CA ASP A 49 17.01 -10.90 -0.58
C ASP A 49 17.32 -9.43 -0.83
N ARG A 50 16.27 -8.63 -0.98
CA ARG A 50 16.35 -7.19 -1.24
C ARG A 50 15.06 -6.51 -0.82
N GLY A 51 15.15 -5.22 -0.54
CA GLY A 51 13.95 -4.45 -0.24
C GLY A 51 14.27 -3.11 0.37
N LEU A 52 13.46 -2.71 1.34
CA LEU A 52 13.52 -1.42 1.99
C LEU A 52 13.65 -1.60 3.50
N LEU A 53 14.71 -1.05 4.09
CA LEU A 53 14.75 -0.81 5.53
C LEU A 53 13.86 0.41 5.79
N PHE A 54 12.58 0.16 6.12
CA PHE A 54 11.61 1.22 6.33
C PHE A 54 11.78 1.84 7.72
N VAL A 55 11.92 3.16 7.77
CA VAL A 55 11.93 3.94 9.01
C VAL A 55 10.98 5.11 8.86
N SER A 56 10.11 5.31 9.85
CA SER A 56 9.24 6.48 9.92
C SER A 56 9.15 7.09 11.31
N TYR A 57 9.08 8.42 11.34
CA TYR A 57 8.96 9.22 12.55
C TYR A 57 7.60 9.87 12.64
N GLN A 58 7.03 9.82 13.85
CA GLN A 58 5.76 10.43 14.24
C GLN A 58 5.77 10.62 15.75
N SER A 59 5.01 11.59 16.26
CA SER A 59 4.84 11.80 17.70
C SER A 59 3.94 10.76 18.36
N ASN A 60 3.16 10.01 17.59
CA ASN A 60 2.27 8.96 18.05
C ASN A 60 2.15 7.87 16.97
N ILE A 61 2.65 6.67 17.27
CA ILE A 61 2.68 5.53 16.33
C ILE A 61 1.27 5.07 15.95
N GLU A 62 0.35 5.05 16.91
CA GLU A 62 -1.06 4.67 16.70
C GLU A 62 -1.75 5.58 15.70
N LYS A 63 -1.38 6.87 15.63
CA LYS A 63 -1.92 7.85 14.68
C LYS A 63 -1.12 7.93 13.38
N GLY A 64 0.15 7.53 13.38
CA GLY A 64 1.03 7.54 12.21
C GLY A 64 1.04 6.20 11.50
N PHE A 65 2.15 5.47 11.64
CA PHE A 65 2.42 4.21 10.95
C PHE A 65 1.30 3.17 11.09
N GLN A 66 0.83 2.89 12.32
CA GLN A 66 -0.18 1.85 12.54
C GLN A 66 -1.52 2.19 11.86
N PHE A 67 -1.99 3.42 12.01
CA PHE A 67 -3.23 3.87 11.37
C PHE A 67 -3.15 3.80 9.85
N ILE A 68 -2.05 4.28 9.26
CA ILE A 68 -1.84 4.25 7.82
C ILE A 68 -1.87 2.80 7.31
N GLN A 69 -1.22 1.87 8.00
CA GLN A 69 -1.20 0.47 7.58
C GLN A 69 -2.58 -0.19 7.74
N GLN A 70 -3.17 -0.12 8.93
CA GLN A 70 -4.39 -0.87 9.26
C GLN A 70 -5.65 -0.22 8.69
N SER A 71 -5.84 1.07 8.95
CA SER A 71 -7.10 1.77 8.63
C SER A 71 -7.16 2.24 7.18
N TRP A 72 -6.02 2.40 6.50
CA TRP A 72 -5.95 2.86 5.11
C TRP A 72 -5.45 1.81 4.13
N ALA A 73 -4.21 1.35 4.25
CA ALA A 73 -3.59 0.46 3.26
C ALA A 73 -4.26 -0.91 3.19
N ASN A 74 -4.57 -1.52 4.34
CA ASN A 74 -5.23 -2.82 4.45
C ASN A 74 -6.76 -2.73 4.24
N ASN A 75 -7.35 -1.53 4.34
CA ASN A 75 -8.79 -1.36 4.28
C ASN A 75 -9.29 -1.19 2.84
N GLN A 76 -9.99 -2.20 2.31
CA GLN A 76 -10.51 -2.24 0.95
C GLN A 76 -11.51 -1.11 0.64
N ASN A 77 -12.22 -0.64 1.66
CA ASN A 77 -13.25 0.39 1.52
C ASN A 77 -12.68 1.81 1.64
N PHE A 78 -11.43 1.94 2.08
CA PHE A 78 -10.74 3.22 2.10
C PHE A 78 -10.16 3.53 0.72
N ILE A 79 -10.33 4.69 0.11
CA ILE A 79 -10.99 5.93 0.56
C ILE A 79 -12.51 5.83 0.41
N PHE A 80 -13.24 6.26 1.44
CA PHE A 80 -14.70 6.08 1.54
C PHE A 80 -15.49 6.91 0.51
N ASN A 81 -16.70 6.44 0.22
CA ASN A 81 -17.74 7.15 -0.57
C ASN A 81 -17.26 7.61 -1.96
N LYS A 82 -16.35 6.86 -2.57
CA LYS A 82 -15.94 7.11 -3.95
C LYS A 82 -16.97 6.56 -4.91
N VAL A 83 -17.25 7.33 -5.95
CA VAL A 83 -18.23 6.99 -6.98
C VAL A 83 -17.52 6.90 -8.32
N VAL A 84 -17.77 5.82 -9.04
CA VAL A 84 -17.34 5.59 -10.43
C VAL A 84 -18.58 5.13 -11.19
N ASP A 85 -18.88 5.77 -12.32
CA ASP A 85 -20.04 5.47 -13.17
C ASP A 85 -21.37 5.39 -12.39
N GLY A 86 -21.56 6.32 -11.45
CA GLY A 86 -22.78 6.41 -10.62
C GLY A 86 -22.90 5.36 -9.51
N LYS A 87 -21.89 4.50 -9.31
CA LYS A 87 -21.88 3.47 -8.25
C LYS A 87 -20.85 3.80 -7.18
N THR A 88 -21.23 3.65 -5.92
CA THR A 88 -20.25 3.65 -4.82
C THR A 88 -19.34 2.43 -4.97
N VAL A 89 -18.03 2.65 -4.91
CA VAL A 89 -17.03 1.60 -5.10
C VAL A 89 -16.15 1.41 -3.88
N ALA A 90 -15.69 0.17 -3.69
CA ALA A 90 -14.58 -0.14 -2.80
C ALA A 90 -13.27 -0.05 -3.60
N PRO A 91 -12.34 0.87 -3.28
CA PRO A 91 -11.08 1.01 -4.01
C PRO A 91 -10.20 -0.24 -4.03
N GLY A 92 -10.28 -1.07 -3.00
CA GLY A 92 -9.43 -2.24 -2.77
C GLY A 92 -8.20 -1.94 -1.92
N PHE A 93 -7.27 -2.90 -1.86
CA PHE A 93 -6.04 -2.80 -1.07
C PHE A 93 -5.05 -1.81 -1.66
N ASP A 94 -4.16 -1.26 -0.84
CA ASP A 94 -2.91 -0.69 -1.33
C ASP A 94 -2.11 -1.81 -2.03
N PRO A 95 -1.74 -1.65 -3.31
CA PRO A 95 -1.10 -2.72 -4.07
C PRO A 95 0.31 -3.06 -3.58
N ILE A 96 1.00 -2.13 -2.92
CA ILE A 96 2.40 -2.27 -2.51
C ILE A 96 2.49 -2.79 -1.08
N ILE A 97 1.83 -2.13 -0.12
CA ILE A 97 1.98 -2.43 1.31
C ILE A 97 0.70 -2.99 1.96
N GLY A 98 -0.43 -3.02 1.26
CA GLY A 98 -1.68 -3.51 1.82
C GLY A 98 -1.59 -5.01 2.05
N GLN A 99 -1.82 -5.45 3.29
CA GLN A 99 -1.74 -6.84 3.70
C GLN A 99 -3.11 -7.40 4.02
N ASN A 100 -3.29 -8.70 3.80
CA ASN A 100 -4.51 -9.41 4.17
C ASN A 100 -4.17 -10.69 4.95
N PRO A 101 -4.32 -10.70 6.29
CA PRO A 101 -3.92 -11.85 7.11
C PRO A 101 -4.80 -13.09 6.90
N ASP A 102 -6.00 -12.94 6.33
CA ASP A 102 -6.96 -14.04 6.11
C ASP A 102 -6.67 -14.84 4.81
N ASP A 103 -5.53 -14.62 4.16
CA ASP A 103 -5.09 -15.30 2.92
C ASP A 103 -6.09 -15.22 1.74
N VAL A 104 -6.99 -14.23 1.77
CA VAL A 104 -7.89 -13.94 0.65
C VAL A 104 -7.15 -13.08 -0.38
N SER A 105 -7.28 -13.42 -1.66
CA SER A 105 -6.69 -12.69 -2.80
C SER A 105 -6.94 -11.18 -2.69
N ARG A 106 -5.86 -10.38 -2.72
CA ARG A 106 -5.93 -8.92 -2.72
C ARG A 106 -6.27 -8.41 -4.12
N SER A 107 -7.14 -7.42 -4.20
CA SER A 107 -7.47 -6.74 -5.45
C SER A 107 -7.62 -5.23 -5.28
N MET A 108 -7.54 -4.50 -6.39
CA MET A 108 -7.84 -3.07 -6.47
C MET A 108 -8.56 -2.73 -7.77
N ILE A 109 -9.26 -1.61 -7.80
CA ILE A 109 -9.90 -1.07 -9.00
C ILE A 109 -9.24 0.24 -9.47
N GLY A 110 -9.59 0.70 -10.67
CA GLY A 110 -9.09 1.95 -11.25
C GLY A 110 -7.70 1.84 -11.90
N ALA A 111 -7.12 0.63 -11.95
CA ALA A 111 -5.84 0.38 -12.61
C ALA A 111 -5.92 0.50 -14.14
N PHE A 112 -7.10 0.23 -14.72
CA PHE A 112 -7.35 0.31 -16.15
C PHE A 112 -8.11 1.60 -16.47
N THR A 113 -7.57 2.44 -17.36
CA THR A 113 -8.16 3.74 -17.69
C THR A 113 -9.42 3.64 -18.53
N THR A 114 -9.56 2.55 -19.31
CA THR A 114 -10.71 2.28 -20.18
C THR A 114 -11.86 1.57 -19.47
N ASP A 115 -11.60 0.98 -18.30
CA ASP A 115 -12.59 0.30 -17.47
C ASP A 115 -12.15 0.40 -16.01
N GLN A 116 -12.63 1.44 -15.32
CA GLN A 116 -12.20 1.73 -13.95
C GLN A 116 -12.79 0.74 -12.93
N LEU A 117 -13.84 0.00 -13.29
CA LEU A 117 -14.48 -0.99 -12.42
C LEU A 117 -13.82 -2.37 -12.53
N LYS A 118 -13.05 -2.62 -13.59
CA LYS A 118 -12.30 -3.87 -13.76
C LYS A 118 -11.32 -4.08 -12.59
N PRO A 119 -11.44 -5.18 -11.82
CA PRO A 119 -10.50 -5.48 -10.76
C PRO A 119 -9.15 -5.92 -11.32
N LEU A 120 -8.08 -5.40 -10.74
CA LEU A 120 -6.73 -5.92 -10.87
C LEU A 120 -6.49 -6.88 -9.69
N ASN A 121 -6.31 -8.16 -10.00
CA ASN A 121 -5.84 -9.14 -9.02
C ASN A 121 -4.34 -8.89 -8.75
N LEU A 122 -3.97 -8.74 -7.49
CA LEU A 122 -2.59 -8.42 -7.08
C LEU A 122 -1.73 -9.68 -6.89
N GLY A 123 -2.31 -10.86 -7.05
CA GLY A 123 -1.64 -12.15 -6.98
C GLY A 123 -1.22 -12.56 -5.57
N SER A 124 -0.63 -13.75 -5.49
CA SER A 124 0.07 -14.29 -4.34
C SER A 124 1.39 -14.91 -4.84
N PRO A 125 2.54 -14.73 -4.14
CA PRO A 125 2.69 -14.03 -2.86
C PRO A 125 2.63 -12.49 -2.99
N GLU A 126 2.56 -11.80 -1.86
CA GLU A 126 2.69 -10.33 -1.79
C GLU A 126 4.05 -9.86 -2.33
N TRP A 127 4.09 -8.68 -2.96
CA TRP A 127 5.33 -8.11 -3.50
C TRP A 127 6.27 -7.55 -2.42
N VAL A 128 5.73 -7.19 -1.26
CA VAL A 128 6.49 -6.72 -0.09
C VAL A 128 6.18 -7.65 1.07
N ILE A 129 7.20 -8.30 1.62
CA ILE A 129 7.07 -9.27 2.70
C ILE A 129 7.75 -8.71 3.94
N SER A 130 6.99 -8.47 5.00
CA SER A 130 7.55 -8.05 6.29
C SER A 130 8.25 -9.23 6.97
N ARG A 131 9.54 -9.08 7.29
CA ARG A 131 10.38 -10.11 7.94
C ARG A 131 10.83 -9.74 9.36
N GLY A 132 10.37 -8.61 9.87
CA GLY A 132 10.74 -8.10 11.19
C GLY A 132 10.49 -6.60 11.31
N GLY A 133 10.56 -6.10 12.53
CA GLY A 133 10.38 -4.69 12.86
C GLY A 133 10.21 -4.48 14.36
N GLU A 134 10.39 -3.25 14.82
CA GLU A 134 10.19 -2.85 16.22
C GLU A 134 9.83 -1.36 16.31
N TYR A 135 9.20 -0.96 17.41
CA TYR A 135 8.93 0.43 17.76
C TYR A 135 9.97 0.96 18.75
N PHE A 136 10.50 2.15 18.47
CA PHE A 136 11.49 2.85 19.30
C PHE A 136 10.98 4.26 19.65
N PHE A 137 11.57 4.86 20.69
CA PHE A 137 11.36 6.25 21.11
C PHE A 137 12.67 7.01 21.07
#